data_AF-A0A811SFT2-F1
#
_entry.id   AF-A0A811SFT2-F1
#
_cell.length_a   1.000
_cell.length_b   1.000
_cell.length_c   1.000
_cell.angle_alpha   90.00
_cell.angle_beta   90.00
_cell.angle_gamma   90.00
#
_symmetry.space_group_name_H-M   'P 1'
#
loop_
_entity.id
_entity.type
_entity.pdbx_description
1 polymer ?
#
loop_
_entity_poly.entity_id
_entity_poly.type
_entity_poly.pdbx_seq_one_letter_code
_entity_poly.pdbx_strand_id
1 'polypeptide(L)'
;METISSCPICNIQVLTVELEWHANSHFDDDQLQRDMELAHQMAIAESSTGTMNDPKRYSGSFTSDSNTLGASSSHSGYSRHYSELLDEQISCLIGAQIRSKVQEVEGGIMSLLRGCLESEAGSLTSMISGYIEHHQSLSSEDKGWGCGWRNIQMLSSHLLKQRPEARVVLFGGSGFVPDIPSLQRWLDIAWDKKFDTIGSSHFHNKVYGANKWIGTTECATLFRCLASARIVDFDSTESSDLQSHSRTIVGIQKKMGHCGSQEQYTLLILDPGHRTADLERSLRSKKGWQRLVKRGVHTLRKPQYQLCYVDPGIASLEEMEQLKDINNDSILVRF
;
A
#
# COMPACT_ATOMS: atom_id res chain seq x y z
N MET A 1 -35.62 -20.67 -26.40
CA MET A 1 -34.60 -21.51 -25.76
C MET A 1 -33.89 -20.66 -24.75
N GLU A 2 -33.94 -21.03 -23.49
CA GLU A 2 -33.17 -20.39 -22.43
C GLU A 2 -31.68 -20.60 -22.72
N THR A 3 -30.92 -19.51 -22.84
CA THR A 3 -29.49 -19.56 -23.13
C THR A 3 -28.74 -19.86 -21.83
N ILE A 4 -27.93 -20.92 -21.82
CA ILE A 4 -27.12 -21.32 -20.67
C ILE A 4 -25.68 -20.85 -20.90
N SER A 5 -25.09 -20.18 -19.92
CA SER A 5 -23.70 -19.72 -19.93
C SER A 5 -22.94 -20.29 -18.74
N SER A 6 -21.65 -20.59 -18.92
CA SER A 6 -20.80 -21.05 -17.81
C SER A 6 -20.23 -19.86 -17.05
N CYS A 7 -20.39 -19.86 -15.73
CA CYS A 7 -19.78 -18.86 -14.86
C CYS A 7 -18.25 -18.87 -15.02
N PRO A 8 -17.61 -17.72 -15.32
CA PRO A 8 -16.16 -17.66 -15.51
C PRO A 8 -15.34 -17.84 -14.22
N ILE A 9 -16.00 -17.90 -13.05
CA ILE A 9 -15.35 -17.92 -11.73
C ILE A 9 -15.38 -19.33 -11.13
N CYS A 10 -16.53 -20.00 -11.17
CA CYS A 10 -16.72 -21.33 -10.58
C CYS A 10 -17.07 -22.43 -11.60
N ASN A 11 -17.20 -22.07 -12.88
CA ASN A 11 -17.52 -22.97 -13.99
C ASN A 11 -18.89 -23.70 -13.86
N ILE A 12 -19.80 -23.19 -13.02
CA ILE A 12 -21.19 -23.65 -12.92
C ILE A 12 -21.98 -23.12 -14.12
N GLN A 13 -22.78 -23.98 -14.74
CA GLN A 13 -23.72 -23.57 -15.77
C GLN A 13 -24.93 -22.89 -15.14
N VAL A 14 -25.20 -21.66 -15.56
CA VAL A 14 -26.34 -20.84 -15.11
C VAL A 14 -27.06 -20.26 -16.32
N LEU A 15 -28.31 -19.85 -16.14
CA LEU A 15 -29.00 -19.10 -17.18
C LEU A 15 -28.21 -17.84 -17.50
N THR A 16 -28.10 -17.47 -18.78
CA THR A 16 -27.32 -16.31 -19.21
C THR A 16 -27.83 -15.02 -18.57
N VAL A 17 -29.14 -14.94 -18.29
CA VAL A 17 -29.76 -13.82 -17.56
C VAL A 17 -29.38 -13.79 -16.07
N GLU A 18 -29.01 -14.94 -15.50
CA GLU A 18 -28.57 -15.07 -14.10
C GLU A 18 -27.04 -15.03 -13.99
N LEU A 19 -26.30 -15.08 -15.12
CA LEU A 19 -24.84 -15.15 -15.13
C LEU A 19 -24.22 -13.96 -14.42
N GLU A 20 -24.75 -12.76 -14.63
CA GLU A 20 -24.26 -11.54 -13.98
C GLU A 20 -24.51 -11.61 -12.47
N TRP A 21 -25.72 -11.94 -12.04
CA TRP A 21 -26.06 -12.06 -10.62
C TRP A 21 -25.26 -13.17 -9.93
N HIS A 22 -25.12 -14.33 -10.57
CA HIS A 22 -24.32 -15.44 -10.09
C HIS A 22 -22.82 -15.10 -10.07
N ALA A 23 -22.32 -14.36 -11.06
CA ALA A 23 -20.94 -13.88 -11.05
C ALA A 23 -20.72 -12.90 -9.89
N ASN A 24 -21.67 -11.99 -9.65
CA ASN A 24 -21.61 -11.01 -8.57
C ASN A 24 -21.64 -11.67 -7.17
N SER A 25 -22.37 -12.78 -6.97
CA SER A 25 -22.39 -13.47 -5.68
C SER A 25 -21.09 -14.21 -5.32
N HIS A 26 -20.19 -14.46 -6.28
CA HIS A 26 -18.81 -14.89 -5.95
C HIS A 26 -17.97 -13.79 -5.31
N PHE A 27 -18.40 -12.54 -5.47
CA PHE A 27 -17.68 -11.36 -5.03
C PHE A 27 -18.40 -10.61 -3.90
N ASP A 28 -19.47 -11.17 -3.32
CA ASP A 28 -20.16 -10.54 -2.20
C ASP A 28 -19.17 -10.36 -1.03
N ASP A 29 -18.72 -9.10 -0.91
CA ASP A 29 -17.84 -8.46 0.07
C ASP A 29 -18.50 -8.39 1.46
N ASP A 30 -19.37 -9.33 1.77
CA ASP A 30 -20.18 -9.41 2.98
C ASP A 30 -19.30 -9.38 4.25
N GLN A 31 -18.08 -9.91 4.14
CA GLN A 31 -17.08 -9.84 5.21
C GLN A 31 -16.36 -8.48 5.26
N LEU A 32 -16.09 -7.85 4.12
CA LEU A 32 -15.42 -6.55 4.01
C LEU A 32 -16.32 -5.41 4.51
N GLN A 33 -17.62 -5.48 4.20
CA GLN A 33 -18.60 -4.49 4.63
C GLN A 33 -18.87 -4.57 6.13
N ARG A 34 -19.00 -5.79 6.68
CA ARG A 34 -19.08 -6.01 8.13
C ARG A 34 -17.82 -5.56 8.87
N ASP A 35 -16.64 -5.82 8.30
CA ASP A 35 -15.36 -5.39 8.88
C ASP A 35 -15.19 -3.84 8.82
N MET A 36 -15.69 -3.17 7.78
CA MET A 36 -15.76 -1.70 7.71
C MET A 36 -16.69 -1.11 8.77
N GLU A 37 -17.88 -1.68 8.95
CA GLU A 37 -18.83 -1.24 9.99
C GLU A 37 -18.23 -1.40 11.39
N LEU A 38 -17.52 -2.50 11.63
CA LEU A 38 -16.83 -2.74 12.90
C LEU A 38 -15.68 -1.75 13.13
N ALA A 39 -14.85 -1.49 12.13
CA ALA A 39 -13.74 -0.54 12.23
C ALA A 39 -14.23 0.90 12.45
N HIS A 40 -15.32 1.30 11.79
CA HIS A 40 -15.95 2.60 12.00
C HIS A 40 -16.50 2.76 13.42
N GLN A 41 -17.12 1.71 13.97
CA GLN A 41 -17.58 1.69 15.36
C GLN A 41 -16.42 1.82 16.36
N MET A 42 -15.28 1.19 16.09
CA MET A 42 -14.08 1.31 16.93
C MET A 42 -13.47 2.72 16.89
N ALA A 43 -13.40 3.35 15.71
CA ALA A 43 -12.87 4.71 15.56
C ALA A 43 -13.74 5.78 16.27
N ILE A 44 -15.07 5.61 16.26
CA ILE A 44 -16.00 6.47 16.99
C ILE A 44 -15.84 6.29 18.50
N ALA A 45 -15.62 5.06 18.98
CA ALA A 45 -15.43 4.77 20.39
C ALA A 45 -14.15 5.41 20.96
N GLU A 46 -13.05 5.41 20.21
CA GLU A 46 -11.78 6.07 20.61
C GLU A 46 -11.92 7.59 20.73
N SER A 47 -12.73 8.22 19.86
CA SER A 47 -13.02 9.65 19.90
C SER A 47 -13.93 10.05 21.08
N SER A 48 -14.70 9.11 21.61
CA SER A 48 -15.67 9.35 22.70
C SER A 48 -15.05 9.24 24.10
N THR A 49 -13.88 8.60 24.23
CA THR A 49 -13.18 8.43 25.53
C THR A 49 -12.21 9.57 25.88
N GLY A 50 -12.13 10.61 25.05
CA GLY A 50 -11.20 11.74 25.19
C GLY A 50 -11.81 13.03 25.70
N THR A 51 -12.67 13.01 26.72
CA THR A 51 -13.06 14.24 27.44
C THR A 51 -12.97 14.03 28.94
N MET A 52 -11.91 14.58 29.54
CA MET A 52 -11.87 15.30 30.82
C MET A 52 -10.40 15.48 31.21
N ASN A 53 -9.83 16.66 30.94
CA ASN A 53 -8.87 17.35 31.84
C ASN A 53 -8.56 18.75 31.28
N ASP A 54 -9.08 19.75 31.98
CA ASP A 54 -8.94 21.18 31.76
C ASP A 54 -7.62 21.70 32.38
N PRO A 55 -6.74 22.43 31.67
CA PRO A 55 -5.59 23.08 32.28
C PRO A 55 -5.93 24.53 32.68
N LYS A 56 -5.96 24.73 34.01
CA LYS A 56 -6.01 26.03 34.67
C LYS A 56 -4.98 27.02 34.10
N ARG A 57 -5.48 28.21 33.75
CA ARG A 57 -4.71 29.43 33.45
C ARG A 57 -3.73 29.75 34.58
N TYR A 58 -2.46 29.94 34.25
CA TYR A 58 -1.50 30.66 35.08
C TYR A 58 -1.00 31.87 34.30
N SER A 59 -1.33 33.07 34.78
CA SER A 59 -0.75 34.31 34.27
C SER A 59 0.59 34.53 34.97
N GLY A 60 1.65 34.71 34.18
CA GLY A 60 2.96 35.14 34.64
C GLY A 60 3.45 36.22 33.71
N SER A 61 3.32 37.48 34.14
CA SER A 61 3.95 38.64 33.53
C SER A 61 5.44 38.62 33.85
N PHE A 62 6.32 38.81 32.86
CA PHE A 62 7.59 39.51 33.07
C PHE A 62 8.09 40.16 31.76
N THR A 63 8.83 41.23 31.98
CA THR A 63 9.06 42.42 31.16
C THR A 63 10.04 42.29 29.98
N SER A 64 9.82 43.18 29.01
CA SER A 64 10.74 43.74 27.99
C SER A 64 12.23 43.67 28.32
N ASP A 65 13.05 43.32 27.32
CA ASP A 65 14.20 44.17 26.95
C ASP A 65 14.56 44.05 25.46
N SER A 66 14.62 45.21 24.82
CA SER A 66 15.13 45.44 23.48
C SER A 66 16.64 45.61 23.53
N ASN A 67 17.40 44.84 22.75
CA ASN A 67 18.71 45.25 22.27
C ASN A 67 18.99 44.60 20.92
N THR A 68 19.01 45.43 19.88
CA THR A 68 19.53 45.14 18.55
C THR A 68 21.06 45.26 18.55
N LEU A 69 21.76 44.29 17.95
CA LEU A 69 22.85 44.45 16.96
C LEU A 69 23.76 43.21 16.92
N GLY A 70 23.83 42.58 15.74
CA GLY A 70 25.01 41.84 15.27
C GLY A 70 25.07 40.33 15.60
N ALA A 71 24.28 39.51 14.91
CA ALA A 71 24.56 38.07 14.81
C ALA A 71 24.49 37.61 13.35
N SER A 72 25.63 37.69 12.67
CA SER A 72 25.85 36.98 11.42
C SER A 72 26.02 35.47 11.70
N SER A 73 25.29 34.63 10.95
CA SER A 73 25.55 33.19 10.71
C SER A 73 25.05 32.10 11.69
N SER A 74 23.96 32.29 12.43
CA SER A 74 23.37 31.20 13.24
C SER A 74 22.62 30.10 12.46
N HIS A 75 22.27 30.33 11.18
CA HIS A 75 21.51 29.35 10.38
C HIS A 75 22.32 28.11 9.95
N SER A 76 23.65 28.20 9.82
CA SER A 76 24.46 27.08 9.35
C SER A 76 24.73 26.02 10.45
N GLY A 77 24.84 26.45 11.71
CA GLY A 77 25.05 25.55 12.85
C GLY A 77 23.80 24.75 13.22
N TYR A 78 22.63 25.38 13.17
CA TYR A 78 21.35 24.70 13.46
C TYR A 78 21.01 23.65 12.40
N SER A 79 21.27 23.95 11.13
CA SER A 79 21.05 23.01 10.02
C SER A 79 21.98 21.80 10.09
N ARG A 80 23.28 22.01 10.41
CA ARG A 80 24.24 20.91 10.59
C ARG A 80 23.86 19.98 11.75
N HIS A 81 23.51 20.55 12.89
CA HIS A 81 23.11 19.76 14.06
C HIS A 81 21.84 18.95 13.81
N TYR A 82 20.87 19.50 13.07
CA TYR A 82 19.66 18.76 12.68
C TYR A 82 19.97 17.58 11.74
N SER A 83 20.88 17.78 10.77
CA SER A 83 21.33 16.71 9.89
C SER A 83 22.03 15.58 10.65
N GLU A 84 22.92 15.93 11.58
CA GLU A 84 23.67 14.95 12.40
C GLU A 84 22.72 14.11 13.29
N LEU A 85 21.71 14.75 13.90
CA LEU A 85 20.70 14.04 14.68
C LEU A 85 19.87 13.07 13.81
N LEU A 86 19.53 13.46 12.59
CA LEU A 86 18.77 12.62 11.67
C LEU A 86 19.59 11.41 11.22
N ASP A 87 20.88 11.60 10.96
CA ASP A 87 21.79 10.50 10.61
C ASP A 87 21.95 9.51 11.78
N GLU A 88 22.02 10.01 13.02
CA GLU A 88 22.03 9.18 14.22
C GLU A 88 20.73 8.38 14.38
N GLN A 89 19.57 9.01 14.14
CA GLN A 89 18.27 8.34 14.17
C GLN A 89 18.18 7.23 13.12
N ILE A 90 18.64 7.50 11.90
CA ILE A 90 18.69 6.51 10.82
C ILE A 90 19.59 5.34 11.21
N SER A 91 20.81 5.63 11.71
CA SER A 91 21.75 4.61 12.17
C SER A 91 21.14 3.74 13.28
N CYS A 92 20.49 4.36 14.26
CA CYS A 92 19.80 3.64 15.34
C CYS A 92 18.65 2.77 14.81
N LEU A 93 17.85 3.29 13.86
CA LEU A 93 16.78 2.52 13.25
C LEU A 93 17.34 1.33 12.46
N ILE A 94 18.44 1.50 11.73
CA ILE A 94 19.06 0.41 10.97
C ILE A 94 19.48 -0.74 11.87
N GLY A 95 20.05 -0.43 13.04
CA GLY A 95 20.44 -1.44 14.04
C GLY A 95 19.28 -2.05 14.83
N ALA A 96 18.15 -1.34 14.94
CA ALA A 96 17.02 -1.74 15.80
C ALA A 96 15.81 -2.30 15.03
N GLN A 97 15.69 -2.05 13.72
CA GLN A 97 14.56 -2.51 12.92
C GLN A 97 14.47 -4.03 12.90
N ILE A 98 13.24 -4.55 12.87
CA ILE A 98 12.97 -5.98 12.96
C ILE A 98 12.48 -6.49 11.62
N ARG A 99 12.92 -7.68 11.22
CA ARG A 99 12.40 -8.37 10.03
C ARG A 99 10.93 -8.73 10.23
N SER A 100 10.10 -8.38 9.25
CA SER A 100 8.70 -8.79 9.20
C SER A 100 8.58 -10.31 9.21
N LYS A 101 7.67 -10.83 10.05
CA LYS A 101 7.38 -12.26 10.10
C LYS A 101 6.39 -12.62 9.01
N VAL A 102 6.76 -13.59 8.18
CA VAL A 102 5.94 -14.10 7.09
C VAL A 102 5.76 -15.60 7.23
N GLN A 103 4.63 -16.09 6.75
CA GLN A 103 4.44 -17.53 6.58
C GLN A 103 5.27 -17.98 5.38
N GLU A 104 6.20 -18.89 5.59
CA GLU A 104 6.95 -19.50 4.50
C GLU A 104 6.04 -20.36 3.62
N VAL A 105 6.13 -20.16 2.30
CA VAL A 105 5.38 -20.91 1.30
C VAL A 105 6.40 -21.61 0.41
N GLU A 106 6.46 -22.93 0.49
CA GLU A 106 7.40 -23.73 -0.31
C GLU A 106 7.19 -23.46 -1.81
N GLY A 107 8.25 -23.02 -2.50
CA GLY A 107 8.21 -22.64 -3.91
C GLY A 107 7.69 -21.22 -4.19
N GLY A 108 7.09 -20.54 -3.19
CA GLY A 108 6.61 -19.16 -3.26
C GLY A 108 5.25 -18.99 -3.96
N ILE A 109 4.47 -18.01 -3.48
CA ILE A 109 3.11 -17.70 -3.97
C ILE A 109 3.09 -17.43 -5.47
N MET A 110 4.07 -16.67 -5.98
CA MET A 110 4.11 -16.30 -7.40
C MET A 110 4.41 -17.49 -8.33
N SER A 111 5.16 -18.49 -7.86
CA SER A 111 5.40 -19.74 -8.60
C SER A 111 4.12 -20.58 -8.67
N LEU A 112 3.40 -20.70 -7.55
CA LEU A 112 2.12 -21.38 -7.52
C LEU A 112 1.08 -20.70 -8.42
N LEU A 113 1.01 -19.35 -8.39
CA LEU A 113 0.15 -18.56 -9.28
C LEU A 113 0.51 -18.78 -10.75
N ARG A 114 1.79 -18.80 -11.10
CA ARG A 114 2.24 -19.14 -12.47
C ARG A 114 1.70 -20.51 -12.89
N GLY A 115 1.88 -21.53 -12.06
CA GLY A 115 1.40 -22.88 -12.36
C GLY A 115 -0.13 -22.97 -12.48
N CYS A 116 -0.87 -22.15 -11.74
CA CYS A 116 -2.32 -22.00 -11.91
C CYS A 116 -2.69 -21.39 -13.26
N LEU A 117 -2.07 -20.26 -13.62
CA LEU A 117 -2.31 -19.55 -14.89
C LEU A 117 -1.98 -20.41 -16.10
N GLU A 118 -0.86 -21.15 -16.06
CA GLU A 118 -0.44 -22.08 -17.12
C GLU A 118 -1.39 -23.26 -17.30
N SER A 119 -2.21 -23.57 -16.29
CA SER A 119 -3.20 -24.66 -16.36
C SER A 119 -4.58 -24.19 -16.81
N GLU A 120 -4.79 -22.89 -17.02
CA GLU A 120 -6.07 -22.38 -17.47
C GLU A 120 -6.27 -22.67 -18.96
N ALA A 121 -7.48 -23.15 -19.31
CA ALA A 121 -7.85 -23.37 -20.70
C ALA A 121 -8.25 -22.06 -21.39
N GLY A 122 -7.93 -21.96 -22.68
CA GLY A 122 -8.33 -20.85 -23.54
C GLY A 122 -7.17 -19.97 -24.01
N SER A 123 -7.49 -19.03 -24.91
CA SER A 123 -6.51 -18.06 -25.42
C SER A 123 -6.32 -16.92 -24.42
N LEU A 124 -5.53 -17.20 -23.40
CA LEU A 124 -5.18 -16.28 -22.32
C LEU A 124 -3.69 -15.92 -22.40
N THR A 125 -3.37 -14.65 -22.23
CA THR A 125 -1.99 -14.17 -22.08
C THR A 125 -1.87 -13.48 -20.73
N SER A 126 -0.95 -13.94 -19.90
CA SER A 126 -0.74 -13.41 -18.56
C SER A 126 0.67 -12.83 -18.42
N MET A 127 0.74 -11.63 -17.84
CA MET A 127 1.97 -11.01 -17.37
C MET A 127 1.89 -10.95 -15.85
N ILE A 128 2.88 -11.52 -15.16
CA ILE A 128 2.97 -11.49 -13.71
C ILE A 128 4.31 -10.90 -13.29
N SER A 129 4.30 -10.28 -12.13
CA SER A 129 5.49 -9.80 -11.44
C SER A 129 6.44 -10.97 -11.13
N GLY A 130 7.68 -10.63 -10.81
CA GLY A 130 8.67 -11.60 -10.31
C GLY A 130 8.33 -12.12 -8.91
N TYR A 131 9.36 -12.30 -8.09
CA TYR A 131 9.17 -12.69 -6.69
C TYR A 131 8.31 -11.67 -5.92
N ILE A 132 7.34 -12.15 -5.16
CA ILE A 132 6.58 -11.39 -4.17
C ILE A 132 6.29 -12.35 -3.01
N GLU A 133 6.58 -11.89 -1.80
CA GLU A 133 6.19 -12.55 -0.55
C GLU A 133 4.86 -11.97 -0.09
N HIS A 134 3.90 -12.83 0.24
CA HIS A 134 2.57 -12.37 0.66
C HIS A 134 2.57 -12.00 2.15
N HIS A 135 2.25 -10.74 2.45
CA HIS A 135 2.12 -10.25 3.81
C HIS A 135 0.64 -10.07 4.14
N GLN A 136 0.12 -10.93 5.02
CA GLN A 136 -1.24 -10.84 5.53
C GLN A 136 -1.33 -9.91 6.74
N SER A 137 -2.48 -9.30 6.96
CA SER A 137 -2.80 -8.64 8.22
C SER A 137 -3.07 -9.66 9.33
N LEU A 138 -2.56 -9.37 10.52
CA LEU A 138 -2.67 -10.20 11.70
C LEU A 138 -3.71 -9.60 12.66
N SER A 139 -4.61 -10.44 13.19
CA SER A 139 -5.65 -9.99 14.12
C SER A 139 -5.10 -9.38 15.41
N SER A 140 -3.87 -9.75 15.80
CA SER A 140 -3.18 -9.24 16.98
C SER A 140 -2.34 -7.98 16.74
N GLU A 141 -2.17 -7.54 15.49
CA GLU A 141 -1.23 -6.47 15.14
C GLU A 141 -1.94 -5.36 14.35
N ASP A 142 -2.51 -5.70 13.20
CA ASP A 142 -2.83 -4.70 12.17
C ASP A 142 -4.15 -4.94 11.43
N LYS A 143 -4.95 -5.93 11.84
CA LYS A 143 -6.26 -6.15 11.23
C LYS A 143 -7.15 -4.92 11.40
N GLY A 144 -7.73 -4.45 10.30
CA GLY A 144 -8.61 -3.27 10.27
C GLY A 144 -7.89 -1.95 9.95
N TRP A 145 -6.55 -1.90 9.92
CA TRP A 145 -5.80 -0.67 9.60
C TRP A 145 -4.49 -0.86 8.83
N GLY A 146 -3.98 -2.09 8.79
CA GLY A 146 -2.65 -2.45 8.30
C GLY A 146 -2.48 -2.60 6.80
N CYS A 147 -3.55 -2.54 6.01
CA CYS A 147 -3.50 -2.93 4.59
C CYS A 147 -2.43 -2.18 3.80
N GLY A 148 -2.31 -0.86 3.97
CA GLY A 148 -1.28 -0.05 3.31
C GLY A 148 0.15 -0.46 3.71
N TRP A 149 0.37 -0.73 5.01
CA TRP A 149 1.66 -1.20 5.52
C TRP A 149 2.04 -2.58 4.97
N ARG A 150 1.07 -3.51 4.89
CA ARG A 150 1.28 -4.84 4.30
C ARG A 150 1.55 -4.77 2.80
N ASN A 151 0.92 -3.83 2.08
CA ASN A 151 1.24 -3.56 0.68
C ASN A 151 2.67 -3.03 0.49
N ILE A 152 3.15 -2.13 1.36
CA ILE A 152 4.56 -1.69 1.39
C ILE A 152 5.48 -2.90 1.59
N GLN A 153 5.14 -3.82 2.49
CA GLN A 153 5.92 -5.04 2.71
C GLN A 153 5.97 -5.94 1.47
N MET A 154 4.82 -6.18 0.81
CA MET A 154 4.76 -6.97 -0.42
C MET A 154 5.61 -6.35 -1.54
N LEU A 155 5.48 -5.04 -1.78
CA LEU A 155 6.29 -4.32 -2.76
C LEU A 155 7.78 -4.35 -2.40
N SER A 156 8.13 -4.15 -1.12
CA SER A 156 9.50 -4.24 -0.63
C SER A 156 10.11 -5.62 -0.86
N SER A 157 9.35 -6.70 -0.66
CA SER A 157 9.81 -8.08 -0.90
C SER A 157 10.23 -8.29 -2.37
N HIS A 158 9.49 -7.68 -3.30
CA HIS A 158 9.80 -7.71 -4.71
C HIS A 158 11.11 -6.97 -5.01
N LEU A 159 11.20 -5.71 -4.55
CA LEU A 159 12.33 -4.84 -4.82
C LEU A 159 13.62 -5.43 -4.26
N LEU A 160 13.62 -5.87 -2.99
CA LEU A 160 14.79 -6.45 -2.34
C LEU A 160 15.28 -7.74 -3.01
N LYS A 161 14.36 -8.52 -3.62
CA LYS A 161 14.72 -9.78 -4.29
C LYS A 161 15.14 -9.59 -5.74
N GLN A 162 14.52 -8.65 -6.46
CA GLN A 162 14.66 -8.51 -7.91
C GLN A 162 15.61 -7.40 -8.34
N ARG A 163 15.88 -6.42 -7.47
CA ARG A 163 16.66 -5.23 -7.79
C ARG A 163 17.88 -5.12 -6.87
N PRO A 164 19.08 -5.54 -7.33
CA PRO A 164 20.31 -5.45 -6.54
C PRO A 164 20.59 -4.04 -6.03
N GLU A 165 20.28 -3.02 -6.82
CA GLU A 165 20.42 -1.61 -6.46
C GLU A 165 19.49 -1.22 -5.31
N ALA A 166 18.23 -1.66 -5.35
CA ALA A 166 17.27 -1.40 -4.27
C ALA A 166 17.68 -2.09 -2.96
N ARG A 167 18.30 -3.27 -3.04
CA ARG A 167 18.77 -4.02 -1.86
C ARG A 167 19.82 -3.27 -1.05
N VAL A 168 20.63 -2.41 -1.68
CA VAL A 168 21.67 -1.62 -1.02
C VAL A 168 21.10 -0.38 -0.33
N VAL A 169 20.03 0.21 -0.87
CA VAL A 169 19.48 1.49 -0.36
C VAL A 169 18.25 1.33 0.52
N LEU A 170 17.37 0.37 0.22
CA LEU A 170 16.13 0.19 0.97
C LEU A 170 16.43 -0.17 2.41
N PHE A 171 15.80 0.58 3.32
CA PHE A 171 15.87 0.35 4.76
C PHE A 171 17.31 0.30 5.31
N GLY A 172 18.18 1.14 4.75
CA GLY A 172 19.60 1.21 5.13
C GLY A 172 20.40 -0.03 4.76
N GLY A 173 20.00 -0.73 3.69
CA GLY A 173 20.75 -1.89 3.18
C GLY A 173 20.62 -3.14 4.04
N SER A 174 19.60 -3.21 4.91
CA SER A 174 19.37 -4.35 5.81
C SER A 174 19.15 -5.68 5.10
N GLY A 175 18.74 -5.63 3.82
CA GLY A 175 18.49 -6.80 2.99
C GLY A 175 17.23 -7.59 3.40
N PHE A 176 16.32 -6.97 4.15
CA PHE A 176 15.06 -7.58 4.55
C PHE A 176 13.91 -6.59 4.62
N VAL A 177 12.69 -7.12 4.56
CA VAL A 177 11.45 -6.34 4.71
C VAL A 177 11.20 -6.05 6.20
N PRO A 178 11.15 -4.79 6.64
CA PRO A 178 10.91 -4.44 8.04
C PRO A 178 9.47 -4.71 8.50
N ASP A 179 9.29 -4.86 9.81
CA ASP A 179 7.97 -4.91 10.46
C ASP A 179 7.24 -3.55 10.41
N ILE A 180 5.95 -3.53 10.76
CA ILE A 180 5.13 -2.32 10.65
C ILE A 180 5.67 -1.17 11.52
N PRO A 181 6.05 -1.38 12.80
CA PRO A 181 6.66 -0.32 13.59
C PRO A 181 7.93 0.28 12.97
N SER A 182 8.79 -0.54 12.37
CA SER A 182 9.98 -0.05 11.67
C SER A 182 9.61 0.76 10.43
N LEU A 183 8.61 0.33 9.65
CA LEU A 183 8.10 1.08 8.49
C LEU A 183 7.50 2.43 8.90
N GLN A 184 6.78 2.50 10.02
CA GLN A 184 6.28 3.76 10.56
C GLN A 184 7.43 4.73 10.88
N ARG A 185 8.53 4.24 11.47
CA ARG A 185 9.71 5.07 11.74
C ARG A 185 10.40 5.52 10.45
N TRP A 186 10.46 4.68 9.42
CA TRP A 186 10.97 5.07 8.11
C TRP A 186 10.12 6.17 7.46
N LEU A 187 8.80 6.13 7.63
CA LEU A 187 7.91 7.20 7.17
C LEU A 187 8.09 8.50 7.96
N ASP A 188 8.19 8.43 9.29
CA ASP A 188 8.49 9.60 10.13
C ASP A 188 9.82 10.26 9.71
N ILE A 189 10.86 9.47 9.42
CA ILE A 189 12.14 9.96 8.89
C ILE A 189 12.00 10.61 7.51
N ALA A 190 11.15 10.06 6.63
CA ALA A 190 10.88 10.67 5.33
C ALA A 190 10.24 12.06 5.49
N TRP A 191 9.32 12.21 6.43
CA TRP A 191 8.74 13.52 6.78
C TRP A 191 9.74 14.48 7.41
N ASP A 192 10.64 14.01 8.27
CA ASP A 192 11.74 14.82 8.80
C ASP A 192 12.68 15.33 7.69
N LYS A 193 12.89 14.50 6.65
CA LYS A 193 13.58 14.87 5.40
C LYS A 193 12.78 15.79 4.46
N LYS A 194 11.58 16.22 4.88
CA LYS A 194 10.68 17.13 4.15
C LYS A 194 10.05 16.53 2.89
N PHE A 195 9.95 15.21 2.79
CA PHE A 195 9.06 14.60 1.79
C PHE A 195 7.61 14.81 2.21
N ASP A 196 6.74 15.17 1.27
CA ASP A 196 5.28 15.25 1.45
C ASP A 196 4.85 15.99 2.73
N THR A 197 5.19 17.27 2.81
CA THR A 197 4.87 18.12 3.99
C THR A 197 3.38 18.31 4.20
N ILE A 198 2.57 18.18 3.14
CA ILE A 198 1.10 18.25 3.23
C ILE A 198 0.57 16.98 3.89
N GLY A 199 0.97 15.80 3.40
CA GLY A 199 0.63 14.52 4.03
C GLY A 199 1.13 14.46 5.46
N SER A 200 2.39 14.85 5.72
CA SER A 200 2.95 14.87 7.08
C SER A 200 2.13 15.73 8.04
N SER A 201 1.64 16.89 7.60
CA SER A 201 0.79 17.76 8.42
C SER A 201 -0.54 17.11 8.79
N HIS A 202 -1.19 16.38 7.87
CA HIS A 202 -2.42 15.63 8.18
C HIS A 202 -2.19 14.57 9.27
N PHE A 203 -0.99 14.01 9.35
CA PHE A 203 -0.61 13.03 10.36
C PHE A 203 0.03 13.63 11.61
N HIS A 204 0.05 14.96 11.75
CA HIS A 204 0.73 15.66 12.85
C HIS A 204 2.24 15.32 12.92
N ASN A 205 2.85 15.07 11.76
CA ASN A 205 4.25 14.67 11.57
C ASN A 205 4.67 13.41 12.34
N LYS A 206 3.72 12.52 12.63
CA LYS A 206 4.02 11.29 13.38
C LYS A 206 3.03 10.16 13.10
N VAL A 207 3.52 9.00 12.72
CA VAL A 207 2.76 7.75 12.64
C VAL A 207 3.26 6.68 13.60
N TYR A 208 4.52 6.73 14.02
CA TYR A 208 5.08 5.70 14.89
C TYR A 208 4.33 5.58 16.22
N GLY A 209 3.96 4.34 16.55
CA GLY A 209 3.28 3.99 17.80
C GLY A 209 1.76 4.19 17.76
N ALA A 210 1.18 4.46 16.59
CA ALA A 210 -0.26 4.60 16.40
C ALA A 210 -0.79 3.70 15.28
N ASN A 211 -2.06 3.30 15.40
CA ASN A 211 -2.74 2.42 14.43
C ASN A 211 -3.33 3.24 13.28
N LYS A 212 -2.47 3.95 12.54
CA LYS A 212 -2.90 4.89 11.50
C LYS A 212 -3.02 4.22 10.13
N TRP A 213 -4.15 4.48 9.47
CA TRP A 213 -4.35 4.11 8.08
C TRP A 213 -3.44 4.97 7.22
N ILE A 214 -2.87 4.35 6.19
CA ILE A 214 -2.06 5.05 5.20
C ILE A 214 -2.56 4.72 3.80
N GLY A 215 -2.42 5.68 2.90
CA GLY A 215 -2.81 5.57 1.51
C GLY A 215 -1.60 5.44 0.58
N THR A 216 -1.90 5.66 -0.70
CA THR A 216 -0.91 5.66 -1.78
C THR A 216 0.14 6.76 -1.61
N THR A 217 -0.24 7.91 -1.05
CA THR A 217 0.65 9.04 -0.78
C THR A 217 1.76 8.68 0.20
N GLU A 218 1.42 8.15 1.37
CA GLU A 218 2.41 7.75 2.38
C GLU A 218 3.30 6.59 1.89
N CYS A 219 2.73 5.65 1.14
CA CYS A 219 3.49 4.59 0.48
C CYS A 219 4.55 5.18 -0.46
N ALA A 220 4.16 6.10 -1.34
CA ALA A 220 5.07 6.78 -2.25
C ALA A 220 6.11 7.61 -1.49
N THR A 221 5.71 8.35 -0.46
CA THR A 221 6.60 9.14 0.41
C THR A 221 7.70 8.29 1.03
N LEU A 222 7.35 7.12 1.59
CA LEU A 222 8.33 6.19 2.14
C LEU A 222 9.32 5.71 1.07
N PHE A 223 8.82 5.30 -0.11
CA PHE A 223 9.71 4.83 -1.17
C PHE A 223 10.53 5.96 -1.79
N ARG A 224 10.00 7.17 -1.97
CA ARG A 224 10.72 8.34 -2.53
C ARG A 224 11.91 8.78 -1.70
N CYS A 225 11.85 8.54 -0.39
CA CYS A 225 12.98 8.76 0.52
C CYS A 225 14.13 7.77 0.30
N LEU A 226 13.90 6.65 -0.41
CA LEU A 226 14.82 5.52 -0.53
C LEU A 226 15.08 5.06 -1.99
N ALA A 227 14.21 5.41 -2.93
CA ALA A 227 14.10 4.93 -4.32
C ALA A 227 13.24 5.88 -5.17
N SER A 228 13.07 5.61 -6.47
CA SER A 228 12.17 6.40 -7.33
C SER A 228 10.76 5.80 -7.37
N ALA A 229 9.77 6.45 -6.77
CA ALA A 229 8.37 6.00 -6.77
C ALA A 229 7.42 7.07 -7.32
N ARG A 230 6.40 6.63 -8.07
CA ARG A 230 5.39 7.51 -8.69
C ARG A 230 3.98 7.09 -8.32
N ILE A 231 3.08 8.07 -8.38
CA ILE A 231 1.65 7.90 -8.18
C ILE A 231 0.94 8.12 -9.52
N VAL A 232 0.01 7.23 -9.84
CA VAL A 232 -0.98 7.43 -10.90
C VAL A 232 -2.35 7.57 -10.25
N ASP A 233 -3.02 8.68 -10.51
CA ASP A 233 -4.36 8.97 -10.03
C ASP A 233 -5.36 8.76 -11.17
N PHE A 234 -6.34 7.88 -10.94
CA PHE A 234 -7.44 7.61 -11.85
C PHE A 234 -8.69 8.24 -11.24
N ASP A 235 -9.01 9.45 -11.68
CA ASP A 235 -10.10 10.27 -11.14
C ASP A 235 -11.31 10.29 -12.09
N SER A 236 -12.51 10.18 -11.53
CA SER A 236 -13.78 10.33 -12.24
C SER A 236 -14.60 11.57 -11.85
N THR A 237 -14.18 12.38 -10.85
CA THR A 237 -14.65 13.70 -10.35
C THR A 237 -14.72 13.77 -8.80
N GLU A 238 -14.65 15.00 -8.26
CA GLU A 238 -14.12 15.34 -6.94
C GLU A 238 -14.66 14.63 -5.69
N SER A 239 -13.70 14.33 -4.81
CA SER A 239 -13.74 14.05 -3.37
C SER A 239 -14.82 13.08 -2.88
N SER A 240 -14.41 11.83 -2.72
CA SER A 240 -15.02 10.93 -1.73
C SER A 240 -13.92 10.36 -0.84
N ASP A 241 -14.26 10.14 0.43
CA ASP A 241 -13.32 9.73 1.47
C ASP A 241 -12.43 8.55 1.03
N LEU A 242 -11.12 8.75 1.08
CA LEU A 242 -10.07 7.76 0.77
C LEU A 242 -10.01 6.60 1.79
N GLN A 243 -11.05 6.38 2.60
CA GLN A 243 -11.15 5.21 3.46
C GLN A 243 -11.53 3.98 2.63
N SER A 244 -10.57 3.52 1.83
CA SER A 244 -10.73 2.31 1.04
C SER A 244 -9.53 1.39 1.22
N HIS A 245 -9.86 0.11 1.41
CA HIS A 245 -8.92 -1.00 1.49
C HIS A 245 -7.94 -1.00 0.31
N SER A 246 -6.65 -1.12 0.59
CA SER A 246 -5.59 -1.14 -0.43
C SER A 246 -5.14 -2.58 -0.72
N ARG A 247 -4.73 -2.84 -1.96
CA ARG A 247 -4.29 -4.17 -2.42
C ARG A 247 -3.08 -4.06 -3.35
N THR A 248 -2.37 -5.16 -3.57
CA THR A 248 -1.18 -5.20 -4.44
C THR A 248 -1.51 -5.85 -5.78
N ILE A 249 -1.37 -5.11 -6.88
CA ILE A 249 -1.46 -5.68 -8.23
C ILE A 249 -0.16 -6.45 -8.51
N VAL A 250 -0.29 -7.73 -8.82
CA VAL A 250 0.85 -8.62 -9.11
C VAL A 250 0.91 -9.08 -10.55
N GLY A 251 -0.09 -8.72 -11.36
CA GLY A 251 -0.10 -9.03 -12.78
C GLY A 251 -1.39 -8.65 -13.48
N ILE A 252 -1.44 -8.96 -14.76
CA ILE A 252 -2.59 -8.72 -15.63
C ILE A 252 -2.75 -9.93 -16.57
N GLN A 253 -3.99 -10.32 -16.82
CA GLN A 253 -4.35 -11.34 -17.79
C GLN A 253 -5.25 -10.72 -18.86
N LYS A 254 -4.90 -10.97 -20.11
CA LYS A 254 -5.68 -10.64 -21.29
C LYS A 254 -6.34 -11.91 -21.83
N LYS A 255 -7.63 -11.83 -22.11
CA LYS A 255 -8.38 -12.84 -22.84
C LYS A 255 -8.71 -12.32 -24.23
N MET A 256 -8.28 -13.05 -25.25
CA MET A 256 -8.58 -12.70 -26.64
C MET A 256 -10.07 -12.96 -26.92
N GLY A 257 -10.75 -11.95 -27.47
CA GLY A 257 -12.11 -12.12 -27.97
C GLY A 257 -12.14 -13.08 -29.16
N HIS A 258 -13.17 -13.90 -29.28
CA HIS A 258 -13.47 -14.63 -30.52
C HIS A 258 -14.31 -13.75 -31.45
N CYS A 259 -13.98 -13.76 -32.74
CA CYS A 259 -14.75 -13.24 -33.89
C CYS A 259 -15.64 -12.02 -33.57
N GLY A 260 -15.03 -10.85 -33.31
CA GLY A 260 -15.74 -9.59 -33.10
C GLY A 260 -16.05 -9.21 -31.64
N SER A 261 -15.72 -10.06 -30.66
CA SER A 261 -15.81 -9.68 -29.24
C SER A 261 -14.60 -8.86 -28.77
N GLN A 262 -14.85 -7.93 -27.86
CA GLN A 262 -13.83 -7.04 -27.29
C GLN A 262 -12.88 -7.82 -26.37
N GLU A 263 -11.61 -7.40 -26.35
CA GLU A 263 -10.60 -7.95 -25.46
C GLU A 263 -10.99 -7.72 -24.00
N GLN A 264 -10.81 -8.76 -23.16
CA GLN A 264 -11.12 -8.66 -21.73
C GLN A 264 -9.83 -8.67 -20.92
N TYR A 265 -9.70 -7.69 -20.03
CA TYR A 265 -8.58 -7.56 -19.11
C TYR A 265 -9.00 -7.88 -17.69
N THR A 266 -8.15 -8.63 -16.98
CA THR A 266 -8.35 -9.02 -15.58
C THR A 266 -7.06 -8.73 -14.82
N LEU A 267 -7.16 -7.99 -13.72
CA LEU A 267 -6.03 -7.78 -12.81
C LEU A 267 -5.84 -9.01 -11.93
N LEU A 268 -4.59 -9.29 -11.60
CA LEU A 268 -4.19 -10.28 -10.62
C LEU A 268 -3.75 -9.51 -9.37
N ILE A 269 -4.45 -9.71 -8.26
CA ILE A 269 -4.32 -8.90 -7.05
C ILE A 269 -4.07 -9.82 -5.85
N LEU A 270 -3.08 -9.45 -5.03
CA LEU A 270 -2.91 -9.98 -3.69
C LEU A 270 -3.53 -9.02 -2.69
N ASP A 271 -4.31 -9.59 -1.76
CA ASP A 271 -5.04 -8.84 -0.75
C ASP A 271 -4.46 -9.17 0.64
N PRO A 272 -3.96 -8.19 1.40
CA PRO A 272 -3.40 -8.44 2.73
C PRO A 272 -4.45 -8.99 3.72
N GLY A 273 -5.75 -8.84 3.45
CA GLY A 273 -6.82 -9.45 4.24
C GLY A 273 -6.93 -10.97 4.07
N HIS A 274 -6.35 -11.57 3.02
CA HIS A 274 -6.37 -13.01 2.83
C HIS A 274 -5.37 -13.70 3.75
N ARG A 275 -5.75 -14.87 4.29
CA ARG A 275 -4.79 -15.73 4.98
C ARG A 275 -3.86 -16.40 3.97
N THR A 276 -2.55 -16.28 4.19
CA THR A 276 -1.50 -16.87 3.35
C THR A 276 -1.69 -18.37 3.20
N ALA A 277 -2.00 -19.08 4.29
CA ALA A 277 -2.30 -20.52 4.26
C ALA A 277 -3.49 -20.90 3.36
N ASP A 278 -4.53 -20.05 3.30
CA ASP A 278 -5.72 -20.33 2.48
C ASP A 278 -5.45 -20.02 1.01
N LEU A 279 -4.73 -18.93 0.74
CA LEU A 279 -4.22 -18.59 -0.58
C LEU A 279 -3.31 -19.69 -1.12
N GLU A 280 -2.32 -20.14 -0.34
CA GLU A 280 -1.43 -21.24 -0.67
C GLU A 280 -2.19 -22.52 -0.98
N ARG A 281 -3.11 -22.94 -0.10
CA ARG A 281 -3.91 -24.16 -0.29
C ARG A 281 -4.71 -24.10 -1.60
N SER A 282 -5.31 -22.96 -1.90
CA SER A 282 -6.11 -22.74 -3.10
C SER A 282 -5.27 -22.78 -4.38
N LEU A 283 -4.08 -22.17 -4.36
CA LEU A 283 -3.15 -22.19 -5.49
C LEU A 283 -2.57 -23.61 -5.71
N ARG A 284 -2.12 -24.29 -4.65
CA ARG A 284 -1.58 -25.67 -4.76
C ARG A 284 -2.61 -26.65 -5.32
N SER A 285 -3.85 -26.58 -4.82
CA SER A 285 -4.93 -27.44 -5.31
C SER A 285 -5.50 -27.01 -6.66
N LYS A 286 -5.11 -25.83 -7.17
CA LYS A 286 -5.66 -25.16 -8.37
C LYS A 286 -7.18 -25.02 -8.32
N LYS A 287 -7.77 -24.87 -7.13
CA LYS A 287 -9.22 -24.78 -6.91
C LYS A 287 -9.58 -23.48 -6.20
N GLY A 288 -10.46 -22.68 -6.80
CA GLY A 288 -11.03 -21.47 -6.21
C GLY A 288 -10.07 -20.27 -6.11
N TRP A 289 -8.83 -20.40 -6.60
CA TRP A 289 -7.82 -19.35 -6.47
C TRP A 289 -8.17 -18.11 -7.28
N GLN A 290 -8.95 -18.27 -8.36
CA GLN A 290 -9.45 -17.18 -9.18
C GLN A 290 -10.25 -16.18 -8.34
N ARG A 291 -11.08 -16.64 -7.39
CA ARG A 291 -11.84 -15.75 -6.51
C ARG A 291 -10.93 -14.92 -5.61
N LEU A 292 -9.79 -15.47 -5.19
CA LEU A 292 -8.83 -14.79 -4.34
C LEU A 292 -7.96 -13.79 -5.11
N VAL A 293 -7.62 -14.08 -6.36
CA VAL A 293 -6.59 -13.33 -7.10
C VAL A 293 -7.15 -12.49 -8.25
N LYS A 294 -8.15 -12.96 -8.99
CA LYS A 294 -8.64 -12.28 -10.20
C LYS A 294 -9.62 -11.18 -9.87
N ARG A 295 -9.43 -10.01 -10.47
CA ARG A 295 -10.36 -8.87 -10.43
C ARG A 295 -10.61 -8.37 -11.84
N GLY A 296 -11.83 -8.59 -12.34
CA GLY A 296 -12.25 -8.06 -13.63
C GLY A 296 -12.52 -6.55 -13.54
N VAL A 297 -12.46 -5.84 -14.66
CA VAL A 297 -12.71 -4.38 -14.70
C VAL A 297 -14.06 -4.00 -14.07
N HIS A 298 -15.09 -4.85 -14.25
CA HIS A 298 -16.43 -4.64 -13.67
C HIS A 298 -16.47 -4.65 -12.13
N THR A 299 -15.42 -5.12 -11.47
CA THR A 299 -15.27 -5.11 -9.99
C THR A 299 -14.62 -3.82 -9.48
N LEU A 300 -14.02 -3.00 -10.36
CA LEU A 300 -13.36 -1.76 -10.02
C LEU A 300 -14.34 -0.58 -10.08
N ARG A 301 -15.28 -0.54 -9.12
CA ARG A 301 -16.42 0.40 -9.12
C ARG A 301 -16.22 1.67 -8.30
N LYS A 302 -15.09 1.82 -7.61
CA LYS A 302 -14.84 3.04 -6.81
C LYS A 302 -14.62 4.23 -7.75
N PRO A 303 -15.07 5.43 -7.35
CA PRO A 303 -14.97 6.63 -8.19
C PRO A 303 -13.52 7.08 -8.39
N GLN A 304 -12.62 6.71 -7.50
CA GLN A 304 -11.21 7.05 -7.57
C GLN A 304 -10.34 5.83 -7.25
N TYR A 305 -9.25 5.68 -7.99
CA TYR A 305 -8.18 4.75 -7.69
C TYR A 305 -6.83 5.45 -7.79
N GLN A 306 -5.94 5.17 -6.85
CA GLN A 306 -4.54 5.59 -6.93
C GLN A 306 -3.63 4.37 -6.96
N LEU A 307 -2.61 4.41 -7.82
CA LEU A 307 -1.60 3.39 -7.98
C LEU A 307 -0.23 3.95 -7.61
N CYS A 308 0.48 3.26 -6.72
CA CYS A 308 1.91 3.51 -6.47
C CYS A 308 2.76 2.46 -7.19
N TYR A 309 3.82 2.88 -7.88
CA TYR A 309 4.83 1.98 -8.42
C TYR A 309 6.23 2.55 -8.29
N VAL A 310 7.25 1.68 -8.33
CA VAL A 310 8.66 2.06 -8.17
C VAL A 310 9.39 1.85 -9.50
N ASP A 311 9.95 2.91 -10.05
CA ASP A 311 10.76 2.87 -11.27
C ASP A 311 12.03 2.06 -11.08
N PRO A 312 12.59 1.46 -12.15
CA PRO A 312 13.92 0.86 -12.10
C PRO A 312 14.99 1.89 -11.70
N GLY A 313 16.05 1.43 -11.03
CA GLY A 313 17.16 2.30 -10.63
C GLY A 313 16.99 2.97 -9.26
N ILE A 314 17.94 3.85 -8.94
CA ILE A 314 17.97 4.67 -7.73
C ILE A 314 17.91 6.14 -8.18
N ALA A 315 17.07 6.93 -7.52
CA ALA A 315 17.00 8.37 -7.79
C ALA A 315 18.34 9.04 -7.43
N SER A 316 18.85 9.88 -8.31
CA SER A 316 19.94 10.81 -8.02
C SER A 316 19.53 11.80 -6.92
N LEU A 317 20.51 12.48 -6.32
CA LEU A 317 20.22 13.50 -5.30
C LEU A 317 19.31 14.62 -5.82
N GLU A 318 19.47 15.01 -7.08
CA GLU A 318 18.63 16.02 -7.73
C GLU A 318 17.19 15.52 -7.93
N GLU A 319 17.03 14.28 -8.40
CA GLU A 319 15.72 13.64 -8.54
C GLU A 319 15.04 13.45 -7.18
N MET A 320 15.78 13.07 -6.13
CA MET A 320 15.24 12.92 -4.78
C MET A 320 14.66 14.23 -4.23
N GLU A 321 15.30 15.37 -4.51
CA GLU A 321 14.76 16.67 -4.10
C GLU A 321 13.46 17.03 -4.85
N GLN A 322 13.35 16.68 -6.13
CA GLN A 322 12.12 16.88 -6.91
C GLN A 322 10.98 15.99 -6.41
N LEU A 323 11.31 14.77 -6.00
CA LEU A 323 10.37 13.78 -5.46
C LEU A 323 9.82 14.17 -4.07
N LYS A 324 10.36 15.18 -3.39
CA LYS A 324 9.81 15.65 -2.10
C LYS A 324 8.39 16.22 -2.24
N ASP A 325 8.09 16.85 -3.38
CA ASP A 325 6.72 17.25 -3.70
C ASP A 325 6.00 16.09 -4.38
N ILE A 326 4.91 15.64 -3.77
CA ILE A 326 4.14 14.51 -4.27
C ILE A 326 3.46 14.81 -5.62
N ASN A 327 3.19 16.08 -5.90
CA ASN A 327 2.45 16.54 -7.06
C ASN A 327 3.31 16.72 -8.31
N ASN A 328 4.63 16.85 -8.18
CA ASN A 328 5.51 17.13 -9.33
C ASN A 328 5.50 16.01 -10.39
N ASP A 329 5.35 14.76 -9.95
CA ASP A 329 5.44 13.56 -10.81
C ASP A 329 4.20 12.66 -10.72
N SER A 330 3.09 13.18 -10.22
CA SER A 330 1.83 12.44 -10.22
C SER A 330 1.21 12.44 -11.62
N ILE A 331 0.79 11.27 -12.07
CA ILE A 331 0.15 11.11 -13.39
C ILE A 331 -1.35 11.09 -13.18
N LEU A 332 -2.05 12.12 -13.66
CA LEU A 332 -3.51 12.15 -13.64
C LEU A 332 -4.08 11.54 -14.93
N VAL A 333 -4.87 10.49 -14.78
CA VAL A 333 -5.62 9.84 -15.86
C VAL A 333 -7.10 10.15 -15.67
N ARG A 334 -7.68 10.92 -16.60
CA ARG A 334 -9.11 11.23 -16.66
C ARG A 334 -9.77 10.38 -17.75
N PHE A 335 -10.95 9.84 -17.47
CA PHE A 335 -11.73 9.02 -18.41
C PHE A 335 -12.96 9.75 -18.94
#